data_AF-A0A496URG9-F1
#
_entry.id   AF-A0A496URG9-F1
#
_cell.length_a   1.000
_cell.length_b   1.000
_cell.length_c   1.000
_cell.angle_alpha   90.00
_cell.angle_beta   90.00
_cell.angle_gamma   90.00
#
_symmetry.space_group_name_H-M   'P 1'
#
loop_
_entity.id
_entity.type
_entity.pdbx_description
1 polymer ?
#
loop_
_entity_poly.entity_id
_entity_poly.type
_entity_poly.pdbx_seq_one_letter_code
_entity_poly.pdbx_strand_id
1 'polypeptide(L)'
;MAAPRTTRTKKSAETLAKGQREISISEFFTKNRHLLGFDSPAKALLTTIKEAVDNSLDACEEAGIAPELLVEIRSEKPVSLGLELASVDEAPAKKNGNGKTAGNGTNRDERYTIIIEDNGPGIVAAQIPRIFGKLLYGSKFHSLKQSRGQQGIGISAAGMYGQLTTGKPVTVYSRTGADQPAQRVQLLLDMKKNEPQLLCNEETVWEKDHGTRIEITLTGSYKRGQHSVDNYLEQTAIANPHLHLTYVPPKGDQVVYPNSTSELPVEPREIRPHPYGVELGILARMLKDTKSRNLNSFMKDEFCRVGDKTAAAIFEHAGLPPRKNPRRLVQDDIQKLLDAIAETKIASPPTDCLSPIGEDLVMAGLRSGVEAEFYTSVTRPAAVYRGNPFQIEVGIAYGGELPGDELGKVMRFANRVPLLYQASACAIHKAVLSSNWRSYGLQQSRGALPTGPLVILIHMASVWVPFTSESKEAVAHYPEIIKEMRLALQEAGRRLQRHIRRRAREKDAAKKQGYIQKYIPHIGNALQEILTLGDAEREEIITTLTDTLERSRKL
;
A
#
# COMPACT_ATOMS: atom_id res chain seq x y z
N MET A 1 -18.25 45.53 -43.79
CA MET A 1 -17.15 45.91 -42.88
C MET A 1 -16.62 44.66 -42.21
N ALA A 2 -15.41 44.21 -42.58
CA ALA A 2 -14.76 43.07 -41.93
C ALA A 2 -14.02 43.54 -40.67
N ALA A 3 -14.21 42.86 -39.54
CA ALA A 3 -13.56 43.20 -38.28
C ALA A 3 -12.02 43.15 -38.41
N PRO A 4 -11.27 44.07 -37.77
CA PRO A 4 -9.82 44.08 -37.85
C PRO A 4 -9.25 42.83 -37.17
N ARG A 5 -8.45 42.06 -37.91
CA ARG A 5 -7.66 40.96 -37.36
C ARG A 5 -6.67 41.52 -36.33
N THR A 6 -6.80 41.07 -35.09
CA THR A 6 -5.84 41.38 -34.02
C THR A 6 -4.45 40.87 -34.41
N THR A 7 -3.53 41.79 -34.67
CA THR A 7 -2.13 41.47 -34.94
C THR A 7 -1.46 40.99 -33.65
N ARG A 8 -1.19 39.68 -33.56
CA ARG A 8 -0.36 39.12 -32.48
C ARG A 8 1.03 39.75 -32.55
N THR A 9 1.37 40.59 -31.57
CA THR A 9 2.71 41.14 -31.41
C THR A 9 3.71 40.01 -31.16
N LYS A 10 4.70 39.88 -32.06
CA LYS A 10 5.80 38.91 -31.92
C LYS A 10 6.68 39.34 -30.75
N LYS A 11 6.72 38.54 -29.68
CA LYS A 11 7.64 38.74 -28.56
C LYS A 11 9.02 38.18 -28.94
N SER A 12 10.10 38.92 -28.67
CA SER A 12 11.47 38.46 -28.91
C SER A 12 11.87 37.37 -27.91
N ALA A 13 12.90 36.57 -28.22
CA ALA A 13 13.40 35.53 -27.33
C ALA A 13 13.88 36.11 -25.99
N GLU A 14 14.49 37.30 -25.99
CA GLU A 14 14.92 38.00 -24.78
C GLU A 14 13.72 38.49 -23.95
N THR A 15 12.63 38.88 -24.62
CA THR A 15 11.37 39.28 -23.96
C THR A 15 10.68 38.08 -23.32
N LEU A 16 10.75 36.90 -23.96
CA LEU A 16 10.24 35.65 -23.40
C LEU A 16 11.12 35.14 -22.25
N ALA A 17 12.44 35.29 -22.35
CA ALA A 17 13.39 34.91 -21.29
C ALA A 17 13.20 35.75 -20.02
N LYS A 18 12.95 37.06 -20.14
CA LYS A 18 12.59 37.93 -18.99
C LYS A 18 11.28 37.54 -18.30
N GLY A 19 10.43 36.75 -18.96
CA GLY A 19 9.21 36.20 -18.38
C GLY A 19 9.42 34.89 -17.60
N GLN A 20 10.61 34.28 -17.69
CA GLN A 20 10.92 33.06 -16.94
C GLN A 20 11.15 33.42 -15.47
N ARG A 21 10.47 32.71 -14.58
CA ARG A 21 10.60 32.84 -13.12
C ARG A 21 10.82 31.47 -12.53
N GLU A 22 11.67 31.39 -11.52
CA GLU A 22 11.77 30.20 -10.68
C GLU A 22 10.45 30.03 -9.91
N ILE A 23 9.95 28.81 -9.89
CA ILE A 23 8.70 28.46 -9.20
C ILE A 23 9.07 28.13 -7.76
N SER A 24 8.46 28.81 -6.78
CA SER A 24 8.65 28.45 -5.38
C SER A 24 8.06 27.06 -5.11
N ILE A 25 8.56 26.40 -4.07
CA ILE A 25 8.03 25.11 -3.67
C ILE A 25 6.53 25.18 -3.32
N SER A 26 6.06 26.25 -2.68
CA SER A 26 4.63 26.47 -2.47
C SER A 26 3.83 26.50 -3.76
N GLU A 27 4.36 27.15 -4.79
CA GLU A 27 3.68 27.28 -6.07
C GLU A 27 3.70 25.93 -6.83
N PHE A 28 4.81 25.19 -6.74
CA PHE A 28 4.89 23.81 -7.21
C PHE A 28 3.87 22.93 -6.49
N PHE A 29 3.80 22.98 -5.16
CA PHE A 29 2.86 22.18 -4.37
C PHE A 29 1.41 22.55 -4.72
N THR A 30 1.06 23.83 -4.73
CA THR A 30 -0.30 24.30 -4.99
C THR A 30 -0.77 23.91 -6.39
N LYS A 31 0.09 24.00 -7.40
CA LYS A 31 -0.22 23.59 -8.78
C LYS A 31 -0.22 22.07 -8.95
N ASN A 32 0.55 21.34 -8.15
CA ASN A 32 0.75 19.88 -8.28
C ASN A 32 0.23 19.06 -7.09
N ARG A 33 -0.75 19.57 -6.33
CA ARG A 33 -1.34 18.88 -5.17
C ARG A 33 -1.76 17.45 -5.50
N HIS A 34 -2.25 17.24 -6.73
CA HIS A 34 -2.68 15.94 -7.22
C HIS A 34 -1.55 14.92 -7.36
N LEU A 35 -0.32 15.34 -7.66
CA LEU A 35 0.84 14.43 -7.75
C LEU A 35 1.23 13.87 -6.38
N LEU A 36 1.03 14.66 -5.33
CA LEU A 36 1.39 14.30 -3.95
C LEU A 36 0.23 13.66 -3.17
N GLY A 37 -0.90 13.35 -3.82
CA GLY A 37 -2.04 12.70 -3.17
C GLY A 37 -3.04 13.64 -2.48
N PHE A 38 -2.87 14.96 -2.58
CA PHE A 38 -3.73 15.97 -1.94
C PHE A 38 -4.77 16.58 -2.90
N ASP A 39 -5.30 15.75 -3.81
CA ASP A 39 -6.27 16.12 -4.85
C ASP A 39 -7.67 16.49 -4.32
N SER A 40 -8.11 15.83 -3.26
CA SER A 40 -9.44 15.93 -2.68
C SER A 40 -9.39 15.92 -1.15
N PRO A 41 -10.36 16.55 -0.45
CA PRO A 41 -10.36 16.59 1.02
C PRO A 41 -10.37 15.22 1.70
N ALA A 42 -11.04 14.22 1.10
CA ALA A 42 -11.06 12.87 1.63
C ALA A 42 -9.70 12.17 1.47
N LYS A 43 -9.08 12.31 0.29
CA LYS A 43 -7.77 11.69 0.03
C LYS A 43 -6.63 12.41 0.76
N ALA A 44 -6.74 13.72 0.99
CA ALA A 44 -5.80 14.48 1.81
C ALA A 44 -5.76 13.98 3.26
N LEU A 45 -6.92 13.71 3.84
CA LEU A 45 -7.05 13.11 5.18
C LEU A 45 -6.39 11.72 5.22
N LEU A 46 -6.71 10.86 4.25
CA LEU A 46 -6.10 9.52 4.16
C LEU A 46 -4.57 9.60 3.96
N THR A 47 -4.09 10.43 3.03
CA THR A 47 -2.67 10.55 2.70
C THR A 47 -1.87 11.00 3.92
N THR A 48 -2.41 11.94 4.70
CA THR A 48 -1.76 12.39 5.94
C THR A 48 -1.61 11.27 6.96
N ILE A 49 -2.68 10.49 7.18
CA ILE A 49 -2.66 9.35 8.10
C ILE A 49 -1.72 8.27 7.59
N LYS A 50 -1.78 7.95 6.31
CA LYS A 50 -0.92 6.97 5.65
C LYS A 50 0.55 7.32 5.86
N GLU A 51 0.98 8.54 5.53
CA GLU A 51 2.38 8.93 5.66
C GLU A 51 2.85 9.00 7.12
N ALA A 52 1.97 9.33 8.07
CA ALA A 52 2.32 9.30 9.49
C ALA A 52 2.46 7.87 10.02
N VAL A 53 1.48 6.99 9.75
CA VAL A 53 1.49 5.58 10.16
C VAL A 53 2.67 4.83 9.55
N ASP A 54 2.95 5.03 8.25
CA ASP A 54 4.08 4.40 7.56
C ASP A 54 5.43 4.78 8.21
N ASN A 55 5.59 6.04 8.62
CA ASN A 55 6.81 6.49 9.28
C ASN A 55 6.94 5.97 10.71
N SER A 56 5.84 5.92 11.48
CA SER A 56 5.83 5.35 12.82
C SER A 56 6.15 3.85 12.81
N LEU A 57 5.58 3.09 11.86
CA LEU A 57 5.91 1.68 11.67
C LEU A 57 7.39 1.46 11.32
N ASP A 58 7.90 2.21 10.35
CA ASP A 58 9.31 2.11 9.96
C ASP A 58 10.24 2.45 11.15
N ALA A 59 9.90 3.47 11.96
CA ALA A 59 10.71 3.88 13.11
C ALA A 59 10.72 2.82 14.24
N CYS A 60 9.59 2.16 14.50
CA CYS A 60 9.51 1.09 15.48
C CYS A 60 10.30 -0.15 15.02
N GLU A 61 10.12 -0.55 13.75
CA GLU A 61 10.81 -1.71 13.19
C GLU A 61 12.33 -1.52 13.13
N GLU A 62 12.81 -0.33 12.72
CA GLU A 62 14.26 -0.02 12.71
C GLU A 62 14.87 0.02 14.13
N ALA A 63 14.06 0.32 15.15
CA ALA A 63 14.49 0.29 16.54
C ALA A 63 14.36 -1.10 17.20
N GLY A 64 13.81 -2.10 16.50
CA GLY A 64 13.53 -3.41 17.09
C GLY A 64 12.41 -3.40 18.14
N ILE A 65 11.46 -2.46 18.03
CA ILE A 65 10.33 -2.29 18.95
C ILE A 65 9.04 -2.77 18.26
N ALA A 66 8.25 -3.60 18.95
CA ALA A 66 6.91 -3.98 18.48
C ALA A 66 6.00 -2.73 18.44
N PRO A 67 5.46 -2.36 17.27
CA PRO A 67 4.75 -1.09 17.11
C PRO A 67 3.40 -1.11 17.82
N GLU A 68 3.21 -0.13 18.70
CA GLU A 68 1.93 0.22 19.33
C GLU A 68 1.56 1.64 18.89
N LEU A 69 0.52 1.74 18.06
CA LEU A 69 0.09 2.99 17.46
C LEU A 69 -1.30 3.40 17.96
N LEU A 70 -1.45 4.69 18.27
CA LEU A 70 -2.73 5.36 18.43
C LEU A 70 -2.95 6.29 17.24
N VAL A 71 -4.05 6.10 16.53
CA VAL A 71 -4.52 7.00 15.47
C VAL A 71 -5.84 7.60 15.91
N GLU A 72 -5.88 8.90 16.14
CA GLU A 72 -7.07 9.63 16.55
C GLU A 72 -7.39 10.75 15.55
N ILE A 73 -8.66 10.88 15.19
CA ILE A 73 -9.14 11.95 14.30
C ILE A 73 -10.19 12.74 15.06
N ARG A 74 -9.86 13.98 15.42
CA ARG A 74 -10.80 14.89 16.10
C ARG A 74 -11.45 15.83 15.08
N SER A 75 -12.77 15.92 15.07
CA SER A 75 -13.46 16.98 14.32
C SER A 75 -13.31 18.30 15.06
N GLU A 76 -12.83 19.34 14.38
CA GLU A 76 -12.88 20.70 14.93
C GLU A 76 -14.19 21.37 14.53
N LYS A 77 -14.83 22.05 15.49
CA LYS A 77 -15.93 22.98 15.16
C LYS A 77 -15.32 24.15 14.39
N PRO A 78 -15.94 24.61 13.28
CA PRO A 78 -15.50 25.82 12.63
C PRO A 78 -15.59 26.96 13.65
N VAL A 79 -14.46 27.59 13.96
CA VAL A 79 -14.46 28.84 14.70
C VAL A 79 -15.04 29.87 13.74
N SER A 80 -16.31 30.22 13.94
CA SER A 80 -16.87 31.43 13.35
C SER A 80 -16.06 32.59 13.93
N LEU A 81 -15.02 33.04 13.21
CA LEU A 81 -14.43 34.33 13.48
C LEU A 81 -15.57 35.34 13.37
N GLY A 82 -15.97 35.93 14.51
CA GLY A 82 -17.01 36.94 14.60
C GLY A 82 -16.61 38.21 13.86
N LEU A 83 -16.69 38.16 12.53
CA LEU A 83 -16.78 39.30 11.65
C LEU A 83 -18.12 39.14 10.93
N GLU A 84 -19.17 39.62 11.59
CA GLU A 84 -20.39 40.03 10.89
C GLU A 84 -20.01 41.16 9.92
N LEU A 85 -19.50 40.80 8.75
CA LEU A 85 -19.66 41.66 7.59
C LEU A 85 -21.14 41.60 7.25
N ALA A 86 -21.87 42.63 7.65
CA ALA A 86 -23.21 42.91 7.16
C ALA A 86 -23.20 42.80 5.63
N SER A 87 -23.72 41.69 5.12
CA SER A 87 -23.96 41.51 3.70
C SER A 87 -25.08 42.46 3.31
N VAL A 88 -24.71 43.48 2.56
CA VAL A 88 -25.60 44.46 1.94
C VAL A 88 -26.53 43.72 0.96
N ASP A 89 -27.82 43.89 1.18
CA ASP A 89 -28.97 43.68 0.28
C ASP A 89 -28.77 42.78 -0.95
N GLU A 90 -29.14 41.50 -0.81
CA GLU A 90 -29.64 40.71 -1.95
C GLU A 90 -31.16 40.55 -1.85
N ALA A 91 -31.84 41.05 -2.87
CA ALA A 91 -33.29 41.09 -3.05
C ALA A 91 -33.96 39.70 -2.93
N PRO A 92 -35.24 39.63 -2.50
CA PRO A 92 -35.89 38.37 -2.20
C PRO A 92 -36.11 37.52 -3.46
N ALA A 93 -35.54 36.31 -3.45
CA ALA A 93 -35.77 35.30 -4.47
C ALA A 93 -37.24 34.85 -4.49
N LYS A 94 -37.84 34.87 -5.70
CA LYS A 94 -39.20 34.41 -5.98
C LYS A 94 -39.39 32.94 -5.58
N LYS A 95 -40.42 32.66 -4.78
CA LYS A 95 -40.91 31.30 -4.50
C LYS A 95 -41.50 30.69 -5.78
N ASN A 96 -40.87 29.66 -6.32
CA ASN A 96 -41.53 28.72 -7.21
C ASN A 96 -41.92 27.48 -6.42
N GLY A 97 -43.21 27.16 -6.45
CA GLY A 97 -43.80 25.99 -5.84
C GLY A 97 -43.33 24.71 -6.55
N ASN A 98 -42.46 23.97 -5.89
CA ASN A 98 -42.49 22.51 -5.89
C ASN A 98 -41.62 22.03 -4.74
N GLY A 99 -42.22 21.29 -3.80
CA GLY A 99 -41.56 20.75 -2.62
C GLY A 99 -40.49 19.72 -2.96
N LYS A 100 -39.31 20.19 -3.36
CA LYS A 100 -38.05 19.46 -3.35
C LYS A 100 -37.00 20.34 -2.70
N THR A 101 -36.58 19.96 -1.51
CA THR A 101 -35.41 20.47 -0.82
C THR A 101 -34.19 20.31 -1.73
N ALA A 102 -33.75 21.42 -2.32
CA ALA A 102 -32.52 21.49 -3.09
C ALA A 102 -31.32 21.23 -2.17
N GLY A 103 -30.39 20.42 -2.66
CA GLY A 103 -29.36 19.75 -1.88
C GLY A 103 -28.27 20.64 -1.28
N ASN A 104 -27.79 20.15 -0.14
CA ASN A 104 -26.43 20.26 0.42
C ASN A 104 -25.62 21.50 0.08
N GLY A 105 -25.52 22.40 1.05
CA GLY A 105 -24.42 23.36 1.15
C GLY A 105 -23.07 22.64 1.02
N THR A 106 -22.17 23.24 0.26
CA THR A 106 -20.85 22.70 -0.03
C THR A 106 -20.05 22.48 1.26
N ASN A 107 -19.70 21.23 1.53
CA ASN A 107 -18.93 20.71 2.67
C ASN A 107 -17.45 21.17 2.67
N ARG A 108 -17.17 22.46 2.49
CA ARG A 108 -15.82 23.03 2.29
C ARG A 108 -15.07 23.38 3.58
N ASP A 109 -15.71 23.29 4.74
CA ASP A 109 -15.17 23.79 6.02
C ASP A 109 -14.96 22.74 7.11
N GLU A 110 -15.11 21.44 6.82
CA GLU A 110 -14.80 20.40 7.81
C GLU A 110 -13.29 20.34 8.08
N ARG A 111 -12.91 20.65 9.32
CA ARG A 111 -11.53 20.60 9.79
C ARG A 111 -11.36 19.41 10.72
N TYR A 112 -10.24 18.73 10.56
CA TYR A 112 -9.88 17.60 11.39
C TYR A 112 -8.47 17.80 11.95
N THR A 113 -8.29 17.48 13.22
CA THR A 113 -6.99 17.34 13.85
C THR A 113 -6.66 15.85 13.89
N ILE A 114 -5.63 15.48 13.16
CA ILE A 114 -5.14 14.12 13.05
C ILE A 114 -4.01 13.98 14.05
N ILE A 115 -4.12 12.98 14.91
CA ILE A 115 -3.17 12.68 15.97
C ILE A 115 -2.68 11.26 15.72
N ILE A 116 -1.37 11.11 15.57
CA ILE A 116 -0.71 9.82 15.48
C ILE A 116 0.31 9.76 16.61
N GLU A 117 0.25 8.73 17.43
CA GLU A 117 1.17 8.52 18.52
C GLU A 117 1.75 7.10 18.43
N ASP A 118 3.06 7.00 18.55
CA ASP A 118 3.82 5.75 18.50
C ASP A 118 4.65 5.52 19.76
N ASN A 119 5.05 4.27 19.96
CA ASN A 119 6.02 3.84 20.96
C ASN A 119 7.43 3.64 20.36
N GLY A 120 7.76 4.36 19.28
CA GLY A 120 9.07 4.24 18.64
C GLY A 120 10.21 4.83 19.49
N PRO A 121 11.44 4.92 18.95
CA PRO A 121 12.60 5.45 19.68
C PRO A 121 12.54 6.96 19.96
N GLY A 122 11.51 7.65 19.46
CA GLY A 122 11.44 9.11 19.43
C GLY A 122 12.38 9.73 18.41
N ILE A 123 12.22 11.04 18.22
CA ILE A 123 13.03 11.88 17.35
C ILE A 123 13.84 12.87 18.19
N VAL A 124 15.15 12.93 17.95
CA VAL A 124 16.01 13.94 18.57
C VAL A 124 15.50 15.35 18.22
N ALA A 125 15.24 16.18 19.22
CA ALA A 125 14.58 17.48 19.04
C ALA A 125 15.22 18.37 17.96
N ALA A 126 16.55 18.37 17.87
CA ALA A 126 17.29 19.13 16.85
C ALA A 126 16.99 18.69 15.39
N GLN A 127 16.53 17.47 15.17
CA GLN A 127 16.19 16.94 13.85
C GLN A 127 14.72 17.15 13.46
N ILE A 128 13.81 17.34 14.43
CA ILE A 128 12.37 17.53 14.19
C ILE A 128 12.10 18.62 13.14
N PRO A 129 12.68 19.82 13.23
CA PRO A 129 12.41 20.87 12.23
C PRO A 129 12.81 20.46 10.82
N ARG A 130 13.88 19.67 10.65
CA ARG A 130 14.35 19.23 9.32
C ARG A 130 13.45 18.15 8.74
N ILE A 131 12.99 17.21 9.56
CA ILE A 131 12.12 16.09 9.13
C ILE A 131 10.75 16.62 8.68
N PHE A 132 10.13 17.48 9.49
CA PHE A 132 8.79 17.97 9.21
C PHE A 132 8.79 19.23 8.33
N GLY A 133 9.90 19.98 8.32
CA GLY A 133 9.97 21.31 7.74
C GLY A 133 10.90 21.48 6.53
N LYS A 134 11.51 20.40 6.02
CA LYS A 134 12.31 20.46 4.80
C LYS A 134 11.89 19.36 3.84
N LEU A 135 11.43 19.74 2.66
CA LEU A 135 11.14 18.77 1.62
C LEU A 135 12.42 18.13 1.09
N LEU A 136 12.31 16.86 0.68
CA LEU A 136 13.42 16.04 0.19
C LEU A 136 14.50 15.79 1.24
N TYR A 137 14.11 15.73 2.51
CA TYR A 137 15.00 15.40 3.61
C TYR A 137 14.64 14.03 4.17
N GLY A 138 15.62 13.12 4.21
CA GLY A 138 15.41 11.79 4.78
C GLY A 138 16.64 10.88 4.62
N SER A 139 16.73 9.88 5.48
CA SER A 139 17.77 8.84 5.43
C SER A 139 17.56 7.84 4.28
N LYS A 140 16.32 7.72 3.78
CA LYS A 140 15.87 6.67 2.84
C LYS A 140 16.20 6.92 1.36
N PHE A 141 16.84 8.04 1.01
CA PHE A 141 17.12 8.42 -0.39
C PHE A 141 18.30 7.71 -1.04
N HIS A 142 19.28 7.30 -0.24
CA HIS A 142 20.56 6.78 -0.75
C HIS A 142 20.68 5.26 -0.60
N SER A 143 19.77 4.64 0.15
CA SER A 143 19.81 3.21 0.48
C SER A 143 18.83 2.42 -0.38
N LEU A 144 19.34 1.42 -1.09
CA LEU A 144 18.56 0.41 -1.77
C LEU A 144 18.23 -0.74 -0.80
N LYS A 145 17.29 -0.49 0.10
CA LYS A 145 16.66 -1.51 0.96
C LYS A 145 15.14 -1.36 0.89
N GLN A 146 14.38 -2.42 1.15
CA GLN A 146 12.92 -2.32 1.22
C GLN A 146 12.49 -1.35 2.32
N SER A 147 11.59 -0.42 1.99
CA SER A 147 10.95 0.50 2.94
C SER A 147 9.54 0.91 2.47
N ARG A 148 8.69 1.39 3.40
CA ARG A 148 7.35 1.92 3.08
C ARG A 148 7.45 3.28 2.39
N GLY A 149 8.26 4.17 2.95
CA GLY A 149 8.65 5.46 2.36
C GLY A 149 9.74 5.33 1.28
N GLN A 150 9.76 6.22 0.28
CA GLN A 150 10.78 6.21 -0.79
C GLN A 150 11.45 7.58 -1.03
N GLN A 151 10.74 8.69 -0.78
CA GLN A 151 11.13 10.01 -1.33
C GLN A 151 11.19 11.12 -0.29
N GLY A 152 11.10 10.86 1.02
CA GLY A 152 11.26 11.90 2.07
C GLY A 152 10.42 13.18 1.89
N ILE A 153 9.25 13.09 1.24
CA ILE A 153 8.34 14.22 0.98
C ILE A 153 7.05 14.10 1.81
N GLY A 154 6.63 12.88 2.15
CA GLY A 154 5.27 12.57 2.58
C GLY A 154 4.78 13.39 3.78
N ILE A 155 5.46 13.28 4.92
CA ILE A 155 5.00 13.96 6.14
C ILE A 155 5.13 15.49 6.06
N SER A 156 6.17 16.01 5.39
CA SER A 156 6.34 17.44 5.18
C SER A 156 5.28 18.00 4.24
N ALA A 157 4.84 17.22 3.25
CA ALA A 157 3.72 17.56 2.38
C ALA A 157 2.39 17.60 3.14
N ALA A 158 2.16 16.68 4.08
CA ALA A 158 1.00 16.70 4.95
C ALA A 158 0.98 17.94 5.86
N GLY A 159 2.14 18.29 6.45
CA GLY A 159 2.30 19.52 7.23
C GLY A 159 2.05 20.78 6.39
N MET A 160 2.60 20.84 5.17
CA MET A 160 2.37 21.94 4.24
C MET A 160 0.88 22.07 3.86
N TYR A 161 0.21 20.96 3.60
CA TYR A 161 -1.22 20.94 3.32
C TYR A 161 -2.04 21.45 4.50
N GLY A 162 -1.75 20.99 5.72
CA GLY A 162 -2.41 21.45 6.94
C GLY A 162 -2.25 22.95 7.15
N GLN A 163 -1.02 23.46 7.00
CA GLN A 163 -0.73 24.89 7.10
C GLN A 163 -1.42 25.72 6.00
N LEU A 164 -1.42 25.27 4.75
CA LEU A 164 -2.08 25.97 3.64
C LEU A 164 -3.60 26.02 3.80
N THR A 165 -4.20 25.01 4.43
CA THR A 165 -5.67 24.90 4.55
C THR A 165 -6.21 25.49 5.85
N THR A 166 -5.45 25.46 6.94
CA THR A 166 -5.92 25.88 8.27
C THR A 166 -5.09 26.99 8.91
N GLY A 167 -3.87 27.23 8.42
CA GLY A 167 -2.93 28.18 9.01
C GLY A 167 -2.29 27.73 10.33
N LYS A 168 -2.67 26.57 10.86
CA LYS A 168 -2.15 26.05 12.13
C LYS A 168 -0.76 25.42 11.96
N PRO A 169 0.11 25.52 12.97
CA PRO A 169 1.40 24.84 12.97
C PRO A 169 1.25 23.33 13.15
N VAL A 170 2.24 22.58 12.66
CA VAL A 170 2.39 21.16 13.01
C VAL A 170 2.97 21.09 14.42
N THR A 171 2.36 20.29 15.29
CA THR A 171 2.86 20.06 16.65
C THR A 171 3.41 18.64 16.75
N VAL A 172 4.63 18.51 17.26
CA VAL A 172 5.32 17.23 17.45
C VAL A 172 5.75 17.12 18.90
N TYR A 173 5.37 16.04 19.57
CA TYR A 173 5.90 15.64 20.86
C TYR A 173 6.85 14.47 20.65
N SER A 174 7.98 14.47 21.32
CA SER A 174 8.98 13.43 21.17
C SER A 174 9.75 13.22 22.46
N ARG A 175 10.00 11.96 22.81
CA ARG A 175 10.86 11.56 23.93
C ARG A 175 11.72 10.40 23.49
N THR A 176 13.03 10.50 23.71
CA THR A 176 14.01 9.51 23.23
C THR A 176 14.38 8.45 24.28
N GLY A 177 13.81 8.53 25.48
CA GLY A 177 14.05 7.58 26.57
C GLY A 177 13.51 8.09 27.91
N ALA A 178 13.34 7.18 28.86
CA ALA A 178 12.75 7.46 30.18
C ALA A 178 13.52 8.55 30.95
N ASP A 179 14.84 8.63 30.79
CA ASP A 179 15.68 9.62 31.47
C ASP A 179 15.75 10.98 30.75
N GLN A 180 15.14 11.10 29.57
CA GLN A 180 15.15 12.32 28.78
C GLN A 180 13.82 13.08 28.92
N PRO A 181 13.84 14.41 29.00
CA PRO A 181 12.62 15.20 29.02
C PRO A 181 11.90 15.08 27.67
N ALA A 182 10.56 14.97 27.71
CA ALA A 182 9.78 15.03 26.49
C ALA A 182 9.79 16.47 25.94
N GLN A 183 9.91 16.59 24.62
CA GLN A 183 10.01 17.87 23.93
C GLN A 183 8.76 18.09 23.10
N ARG A 184 8.18 19.28 23.20
CA ARG A 184 7.07 19.76 22.36
C ARG A 184 7.59 20.81 21.39
N VAL A 185 7.55 20.48 20.11
CA VAL A 185 7.98 21.36 19.02
C VAL A 185 6.78 21.78 18.18
N GLN A 186 6.60 23.08 18.01
CA GLN A 186 5.64 23.64 17.05
C GLN A 186 6.38 24.31 15.91
N LEU A 187 6.04 23.95 14.68
CA LEU A 187 6.71 24.45 13.49
C LEU A 187 5.73 24.89 12.40
N LEU A 188 6.10 25.98 11.73
CA LEU A 188 5.54 26.43 10.46
C LEU A 188 6.59 26.23 9.37
N LEU A 189 6.13 26.06 8.14
CA LEU A 189 6.97 25.95 6.96
C LEU A 189 7.09 27.30 6.26
N ASP A 190 8.31 27.82 6.09
CA ASP A 190 8.56 28.91 5.15
C ASP A 190 8.64 28.32 3.74
N MET A 191 7.55 28.43 3.00
CA MET A 191 7.43 27.83 1.68
C MET A 191 8.21 28.57 0.57
N LYS A 192 8.68 29.79 0.84
CA LYS A 192 9.55 30.51 -0.10
C LYS A 192 10.98 30.00 0.01
N LYS A 193 11.45 29.75 1.24
CA LYS A 193 12.82 29.30 1.52
C LYS A 193 12.99 27.78 1.62
N ASN A 194 11.90 27.04 1.76
CA ASN A 194 11.92 25.61 2.10
C ASN A 194 12.65 25.35 3.43
N GLU A 195 12.38 26.20 4.42
CA GLU A 195 13.01 26.13 5.73
C GLU A 195 11.94 26.06 6.83
N PRO A 196 12.18 25.29 7.90
CA PRO A 196 11.32 25.30 9.08
C PRO A 196 11.44 26.62 9.84
N GLN A 197 10.30 27.16 10.26
CA GLN A 197 10.20 28.22 11.24
C GLN A 197 9.66 27.65 12.55
N LEU A 198 10.53 27.57 13.56
CA LEU A 198 10.16 27.17 14.91
C LEU A 198 9.32 28.26 15.58
N LEU A 199 8.16 27.87 16.11
CA LEU A 199 7.33 28.73 16.96
C LEU A 199 7.53 28.44 18.44
N CYS A 200 7.62 27.16 18.78
CA CYS A 200 7.79 26.70 20.16
C CYS A 200 8.73 25.49 20.19
N ASN A 201 9.60 25.44 21.19
CA ASN A 201 10.38 24.27 21.57
C ASN A 201 10.51 24.30 23.10
N GLU A 202 9.68 23.51 23.77
CA GLU A 202 9.58 23.50 25.23
C GLU A 202 9.57 22.07 25.77
N GLU A 203 10.07 21.91 26.99
CA GLU A 203 9.93 20.66 27.73
C GLU A 203 8.49 20.48 28.19
N THR A 204 8.00 19.25 28.11
CA THR A 204 6.63 18.88 28.47
C THR A 204 6.61 17.59 29.26
N VAL A 205 5.54 17.37 30.00
CA VAL A 205 5.33 16.11 30.73
C VAL A 205 4.63 15.13 29.81
N TRP A 206 5.23 13.96 29.62
CA TRP A 206 4.64 12.87 28.86
C TRP A 206 4.87 11.55 29.60
N GLU A 207 3.81 10.77 29.78
CA GLU A 207 3.86 9.55 30.60
C GLU A 207 4.66 8.41 29.96
N LYS A 208 4.74 8.36 28.62
CA LYS A 208 5.47 7.31 27.90
C LYS A 208 6.99 7.52 28.03
N ASP A 209 7.72 6.42 28.15
CA ASP A 209 9.19 6.42 28.25
C ASP A 209 9.87 6.87 26.96
N HIS A 210 9.31 6.49 25.80
CA HIS A 210 9.79 6.90 24.49
C HIS A 210 8.65 6.90 23.48
N GLY A 211 8.84 7.65 22.39
CA GLY A 211 7.87 7.68 21.29
C GLY A 211 7.84 9.02 20.58
N THR A 212 6.98 9.09 19.57
CA THR A 212 6.64 10.33 18.88
C THR A 212 5.12 10.49 18.79
N ARG A 213 4.63 11.71 19.02
CA ARG A 213 3.23 12.10 18.78
C ARG A 213 3.19 13.27 17.81
N ILE A 214 2.44 13.14 16.74
CA ILE A 214 2.31 14.14 15.68
C ILE A 214 0.87 14.61 15.62
N GLU A 215 0.66 15.93 15.63
CA GLU A 215 -0.64 16.56 15.49
C GLU A 215 -0.63 17.49 14.27
N ILE A 216 -1.48 17.17 13.29
CA ILE A 216 -1.66 17.94 12.06
C ILE A 216 -3.13 18.29 11.91
N THR A 217 -3.45 19.58 11.92
CA THR A 217 -4.80 20.07 11.61
C THR A 217 -4.90 20.42 10.13
N LEU A 218 -5.91 19.86 9.45
CA LEU A 218 -6.15 20.09 8.03
C LEU A 218 -7.64 20.16 7.69
N THR A 219 -7.95 20.78 6.54
CA THR A 219 -9.30 20.70 5.95
C THR A 219 -9.45 19.39 5.18
N GLY A 220 -10.42 18.58 5.56
CA GLY A 220 -10.61 17.22 5.04
C GLY A 220 -12.08 16.83 4.94
N SER A 221 -12.35 15.61 4.49
CA SER A 221 -13.70 15.04 4.54
C SER A 221 -13.61 13.58 4.98
N TYR A 222 -14.20 13.26 6.13
CA TYR A 222 -14.24 11.90 6.62
C TYR A 222 -15.44 11.15 6.03
N LYS A 223 -15.18 10.08 5.28
CA LYS A 223 -16.19 9.22 4.65
C LYS A 223 -15.85 7.77 4.93
N ARG A 224 -16.86 6.94 5.19
CA ARG A 224 -16.72 5.48 5.30
C ARG A 224 -16.82 4.81 3.92
N GLY A 225 -16.21 3.63 3.77
CA GLY A 225 -16.28 2.81 2.56
C GLY A 225 -14.91 2.34 2.06
N GLN A 226 -14.84 1.86 0.82
CA GLN A 226 -13.63 1.24 0.28
C GLN A 226 -12.40 2.18 0.22
N HIS A 227 -12.63 3.48 0.05
CA HIS A 227 -11.56 4.49 0.01
C HIS A 227 -11.48 5.30 1.31
N SER A 228 -11.92 4.73 2.44
CA SER A 228 -11.88 5.40 3.75
C SER A 228 -10.58 5.15 4.49
N VAL A 229 -10.36 6.00 5.50
CA VAL A 229 -9.31 5.81 6.50
C VAL A 229 -9.52 4.51 7.27
N ASP A 230 -10.77 4.15 7.57
CA ASP A 230 -11.09 2.94 8.34
C ASP A 230 -10.59 1.69 7.61
N ASN A 231 -10.91 1.56 6.32
CA ASN A 231 -10.45 0.44 5.50
C ASN A 231 -8.92 0.47 5.28
N TYR A 232 -8.29 1.64 5.30
CA TYR A 232 -6.82 1.73 5.26
C TYR A 232 -6.20 1.13 6.53
N LEU A 233 -6.69 1.52 7.70
CA LEU A 233 -6.18 1.06 8.99
C LEU A 233 -6.44 -0.43 9.21
N GLU A 234 -7.63 -0.92 8.84
CA GLU A 234 -7.96 -2.35 8.82
C GLU A 234 -6.97 -3.14 7.95
N GLN A 235 -6.73 -2.70 6.71
CA GLN A 235 -5.76 -3.36 5.82
C GLN A 235 -4.32 -3.24 6.32
N THR A 236 -3.98 -2.14 7.00
CA THR A 236 -2.66 -1.95 7.61
C THR A 236 -2.42 -2.95 8.73
N ALA A 237 -3.42 -3.20 9.58
CA ALA A 237 -3.35 -4.23 10.62
C ALA A 237 -3.18 -5.63 10.01
N ILE A 238 -3.89 -5.94 8.92
CA ILE A 238 -3.76 -7.23 8.22
C ILE A 238 -2.36 -7.42 7.61
N ALA A 239 -1.78 -6.37 7.03
CA ALA A 239 -0.46 -6.44 6.40
C ALA A 239 0.71 -6.38 7.40
N ASN A 240 0.46 -5.98 8.64
CA ASN A 240 1.46 -5.85 9.70
C ASN A 240 0.98 -6.58 10.94
N PRO A 241 1.05 -7.93 10.99
CA PRO A 241 0.49 -8.71 12.08
C PRO A 241 1.14 -8.45 13.46
N HIS A 242 2.30 -7.83 13.50
CA HIS A 242 3.01 -7.40 14.71
C HIS A 242 2.56 -6.03 15.25
N LEU A 243 1.67 -5.33 14.53
CA LEU A 243 1.13 -4.02 14.93
C LEU A 243 -0.03 -4.16 15.90
N HIS A 244 0.05 -3.48 17.04
CA HIS A 244 -1.11 -3.14 17.85
C HIS A 244 -1.59 -1.73 17.48
N LEU A 245 -2.82 -1.60 16.98
CA LEU A 245 -3.36 -0.32 16.52
C LEU A 245 -4.65 0.02 17.25
N THR A 246 -4.63 1.13 17.98
CA THR A 246 -5.83 1.77 18.52
C THR A 246 -6.27 2.89 17.59
N TYR A 247 -7.51 2.83 17.12
CA TYR A 247 -8.10 3.83 16.23
C TYR A 247 -9.31 4.50 16.87
N VAL A 248 -9.27 5.82 16.98
CA VAL A 248 -10.38 6.66 17.46
C VAL A 248 -10.92 7.48 16.27
N PRO A 249 -12.02 7.04 15.64
CA PRO A 249 -12.63 7.79 14.54
C PRO A 249 -13.25 9.10 15.03
N PRO A 250 -13.51 10.09 14.14
CA PRO A 250 -14.18 11.33 14.53
C PRO A 250 -15.66 11.10 14.89
N LYS A 251 -16.23 9.97 14.45
CA LYS A 251 -17.59 9.53 14.72
C LYS A 251 -17.61 8.00 14.88
N GLY A 252 -18.09 7.54 16.03
CA GLY A 252 -18.20 6.12 16.37
C GLY A 252 -17.31 5.75 17.56
N ASP A 253 -17.31 4.46 17.88
CA ASP A 253 -16.54 3.93 18.99
C ASP A 253 -15.08 3.70 18.61
N GLN A 254 -14.22 3.68 19.63
CA GLN A 254 -12.82 3.28 19.49
C GLN A 254 -12.75 1.83 18.99
N VAL A 255 -11.88 1.61 18.00
CA VAL A 255 -11.59 0.28 17.44
C VAL A 255 -10.17 -0.10 17.81
N VAL A 256 -9.96 -1.31 18.31
CA VAL A 256 -8.64 -1.85 18.63
C VAL A 256 -8.37 -3.03 17.72
N TYR A 257 -7.26 -2.97 16.99
CA TYR A 257 -6.71 -4.05 16.21
C TYR A 257 -5.52 -4.64 16.98
N PRO A 258 -5.70 -5.78 17.67
CA PRO A 258 -4.61 -6.40 18.41
C PRO A 258 -3.58 -7.02 17.46
N ASN A 259 -2.33 -7.04 17.88
CA ASN A 259 -1.28 -7.75 17.16
C ASN A 259 -1.53 -9.27 17.22
N SER A 260 -1.32 -9.96 16.11
CA SER A 260 -1.38 -11.42 16.01
C SER A 260 -0.05 -12.10 16.36
N THR A 261 1.06 -11.36 16.33
CA THR A 261 2.39 -11.85 16.70
C THR A 261 3.19 -10.76 17.43
N SER A 262 4.17 -11.16 18.23
CA SER A 262 5.20 -10.28 18.79
C SER A 262 6.52 -10.33 18.00
N GLU A 263 6.63 -11.24 17.03
CA GLU A 263 7.82 -11.38 16.21
C GLU A 263 7.91 -10.24 15.19
N LEU A 264 9.04 -9.52 15.23
CA LEU A 264 9.32 -8.46 14.28
C LEU A 264 9.81 -9.02 12.95
N PRO A 265 9.49 -8.37 11.83
CA PRO A 265 10.02 -8.76 10.55
C PRO A 265 11.54 -8.59 10.46
N VAL A 266 12.20 -9.45 9.69
CA VAL A 266 13.64 -9.37 9.45
C VAL A 266 14.01 -8.03 8.83
N GLU A 267 14.98 -7.33 9.42
CA GLU A 267 15.45 -6.05 8.89
C GLU A 267 16.12 -6.24 7.51
N PRO A 268 15.66 -5.51 6.47
CA PRO A 268 16.25 -5.60 5.15
C PRO A 268 17.64 -4.95 5.12
N ARG A 269 18.60 -5.63 4.50
CA ARG A 269 19.96 -5.10 4.34
C ARG A 269 20.06 -4.19 3.12
N GLU A 270 20.82 -3.10 3.25
CA GLU A 270 21.13 -2.25 2.12
C GLU A 270 22.01 -3.00 1.11
N ILE A 271 21.60 -2.95 -0.15
CA ILE A 271 22.38 -3.49 -1.26
C ILE A 271 22.88 -2.39 -2.17
N ARG A 272 23.92 -2.70 -2.94
CA ARG A 272 24.37 -1.84 -4.04
C ARG A 272 23.49 -2.03 -5.28
N PRO A 273 23.39 -1.01 -6.16
CA PRO A 273 22.66 -1.14 -7.41
C PRO A 273 23.11 -2.36 -8.22
N HIS A 274 22.15 -3.01 -8.88
CA HIS A 274 22.45 -4.07 -9.82
C HIS A 274 22.72 -3.46 -11.21
N PRO A 275 23.75 -3.94 -11.97
CA PRO A 275 24.10 -3.37 -13.28
C PRO A 275 22.93 -3.27 -14.27
N TYR A 276 22.09 -4.31 -14.38
CA TYR A 276 20.89 -4.30 -15.24
C TYR A 276 19.84 -3.22 -14.92
N GLY A 277 19.91 -2.59 -13.75
CA GLY A 277 18.94 -1.57 -13.33
C GLY A 277 19.38 -0.14 -13.55
N VAL A 278 20.59 0.08 -14.07
CA VAL A 278 21.16 1.42 -14.16
C VAL A 278 21.01 1.98 -15.58
N GLU A 279 20.51 3.21 -15.66
CA GLU A 279 20.37 3.97 -16.90
C GLU A 279 21.57 4.88 -17.16
N LEU A 280 21.74 5.35 -18.41
CA LEU A 280 22.86 6.18 -18.86
C LEU A 280 23.14 7.38 -17.94
N GLY A 281 22.10 8.14 -17.57
CA GLY A 281 22.26 9.33 -16.73
C GLY A 281 22.73 9.00 -15.31
N ILE A 282 22.23 7.90 -14.74
CA ILE A 282 22.62 7.44 -13.40
C ILE A 282 24.06 6.92 -13.45
N LEU A 283 24.40 6.09 -14.44
CA LEU A 283 25.76 5.59 -14.62
C LEU A 283 26.77 6.73 -14.80
N ALA A 284 26.43 7.73 -15.62
CA ALA A 284 27.28 8.90 -15.83
C ALA A 284 27.49 9.72 -14.55
N ARG A 285 26.47 9.82 -13.68
CA ARG A 285 26.59 10.46 -12.37
C ARG A 285 27.49 9.62 -11.44
N MET A 286 27.24 8.31 -11.34
CA MET A 286 28.04 7.38 -10.53
C MET A 286 29.53 7.43 -10.93
N LEU A 287 29.83 7.45 -12.23
CA LEU A 287 31.20 7.53 -12.75
C LEU A 287 31.91 8.85 -12.38
N LYS A 288 31.16 9.94 -12.20
CA LYS A 288 31.70 11.24 -11.77
C LYS A 288 31.93 11.29 -10.25
N ASP A 289 30.98 10.77 -9.48
CA ASP A 289 30.96 10.87 -8.02
C ASP A 289 31.82 9.79 -7.33
N THR A 290 32.11 8.69 -8.03
CA THR A 290 32.89 7.57 -7.48
C THR A 290 34.27 7.99 -6.97
N LYS A 291 34.73 7.32 -5.91
CA LYS A 291 36.08 7.43 -5.36
C LYS A 291 37.09 6.50 -6.07
N SER A 292 36.60 5.61 -6.92
CA SER A 292 37.41 4.62 -7.64
C SER A 292 38.36 5.26 -8.66
N ARG A 293 39.61 4.79 -8.68
CA ARG A 293 40.66 5.30 -9.59
C ARG A 293 40.65 4.67 -10.99
N ASN A 294 40.04 3.49 -11.12
CA ASN A 294 39.97 2.74 -12.36
C ASN A 294 38.59 2.09 -12.52
N LEU A 295 38.24 1.70 -13.75
CA LEU A 295 36.94 1.09 -14.05
C LEU A 295 36.72 -0.27 -13.40
N ASN A 296 37.77 -1.09 -13.26
CA ASN A 296 37.62 -2.40 -12.62
C ASN A 296 37.19 -2.27 -11.16
N SER A 297 37.83 -1.39 -10.39
CA SER A 297 37.44 -1.07 -9.01
C SER A 297 36.03 -0.48 -8.97
N PHE A 298 35.71 0.46 -9.85
CA PHE A 298 34.37 1.05 -9.94
C PHE A 298 33.28 -0.03 -10.11
N MET A 299 33.46 -0.95 -11.05
CA MET A 299 32.48 -2.01 -11.32
C MET A 299 32.30 -2.95 -10.13
N LYS A 300 33.35 -3.22 -9.35
CA LYS A 300 33.31 -4.10 -8.17
C LYS A 300 32.78 -3.43 -6.92
N ASP A 301 33.09 -2.14 -6.74
CA ASP A 301 32.82 -1.40 -5.51
C ASP A 301 31.42 -0.77 -5.53
N GLU A 302 30.94 -0.32 -6.70
CA GLU A 302 29.66 0.39 -6.82
C GLU A 302 28.47 -0.53 -7.15
N PHE A 303 28.71 -1.73 -7.70
CA PHE A 303 27.64 -2.65 -8.09
C PHE A 303 27.63 -3.95 -7.28
N CYS A 304 26.44 -4.51 -7.07
CA CYS A 304 26.33 -5.85 -6.52
C CYS A 304 26.55 -6.92 -7.61
N ARG A 305 27.00 -8.12 -7.20
CA ARG A 305 27.18 -9.30 -8.06
C ARG A 305 28.17 -9.14 -9.23
N VAL A 306 29.03 -8.12 -9.19
CA VAL A 306 30.14 -7.95 -10.14
C VAL A 306 31.46 -8.33 -9.48
N GLY A 307 32.00 -9.48 -9.86
CA GLY A 307 33.35 -9.93 -9.49
C GLY A 307 34.35 -9.70 -10.62
N ASP A 308 35.61 -10.09 -10.41
CA ASP A 308 36.68 -9.89 -11.41
C ASP A 308 36.38 -10.56 -12.76
N LYS A 309 35.81 -11.77 -12.75
CA LYS A 309 35.45 -12.49 -13.98
C LYS A 309 34.35 -11.77 -14.77
N THR A 310 33.30 -11.32 -14.07
CA THR A 310 32.17 -10.61 -14.68
C THR A 310 32.60 -9.25 -15.21
N ALA A 311 33.41 -8.52 -14.44
CA ALA A 311 33.95 -7.23 -14.85
C ALA A 311 34.83 -7.37 -16.11
N ALA A 312 35.72 -8.37 -16.15
CA ALA A 312 36.54 -8.65 -17.32
C ALA A 312 35.69 -8.93 -18.57
N ALA A 313 34.65 -9.76 -18.45
CA ALA A 313 33.73 -10.04 -19.56
C ALA A 313 33.02 -8.76 -20.06
N ILE A 314 32.54 -7.91 -19.15
CA ILE A 314 31.91 -6.63 -19.52
C ILE A 314 32.89 -5.74 -20.29
N PHE A 315 34.14 -5.62 -19.83
CA PHE A 315 35.15 -4.80 -20.50
C PHE A 315 35.57 -5.35 -21.86
N GLU A 316 35.59 -6.67 -22.02
CA GLU A 316 35.84 -7.34 -23.30
C GLU A 316 34.75 -7.01 -24.33
N HIS A 317 33.47 -7.10 -23.93
CA HIS A 317 32.35 -6.76 -24.81
C HIS A 317 32.29 -5.25 -25.11
N ALA A 318 32.59 -4.40 -24.12
CA ALA A 318 32.58 -2.95 -24.29
C ALA A 318 33.76 -2.41 -25.11
N GLY A 319 34.84 -3.19 -25.27
CA GLY A 319 36.09 -2.74 -25.87
C GLY A 319 36.79 -1.63 -25.05
N LEU A 320 36.62 -1.62 -23.73
CA LEU A 320 37.14 -0.58 -22.84
C LEU A 320 38.28 -1.11 -21.95
N PRO A 321 39.39 -0.37 -21.78
CA PRO A 321 40.48 -0.82 -20.93
C PRO A 321 40.10 -0.74 -19.44
N PRO A 322 40.28 -1.81 -18.64
CA PRO A 322 39.89 -1.85 -17.22
C PRO A 322 40.57 -0.79 -16.33
N ARG A 323 41.74 -0.30 -16.76
CA ARG A 323 42.54 0.73 -16.06
C ARG A 323 42.12 2.16 -16.39
N LYS A 324 41.19 2.38 -17.33
CA LYS A 324 40.73 3.73 -17.69
C LYS A 324 40.11 4.40 -16.46
N ASN A 325 40.29 5.72 -16.37
CA ASN A 325 39.74 6.50 -15.27
C ASN A 325 38.22 6.69 -15.47
N PRO A 326 37.37 6.29 -14.50
CA PRO A 326 35.92 6.44 -14.57
C PRO A 326 35.45 7.86 -14.93
N ARG A 327 36.10 8.88 -14.36
CA ARG A 327 35.70 10.29 -14.50
C ARG A 327 36.02 10.90 -15.87
N ARG A 328 36.81 10.20 -16.69
CA ARG A 328 37.24 10.67 -18.03
C ARG A 328 36.48 9.98 -19.17
N LEU A 329 35.49 9.15 -18.88
CA LEU A 329 34.66 8.51 -19.90
C LEU A 329 33.78 9.55 -20.60
N VAL A 330 33.72 9.46 -21.93
CA VAL A 330 32.76 10.23 -22.74
C VAL A 330 31.44 9.48 -22.83
N GLN A 331 30.37 10.17 -23.23
CA GLN A 331 29.02 9.60 -23.28
C GLN A 331 28.94 8.32 -24.13
N ASP A 332 29.65 8.27 -25.26
CA ASP A 332 29.71 7.09 -26.13
C ASP A 332 30.37 5.87 -25.44
N ASP A 333 31.39 6.10 -24.62
CA ASP A 333 32.01 5.02 -23.85
C ASP A 333 31.05 4.49 -22.77
N ILE A 334 30.25 5.37 -22.16
CA ILE A 334 29.25 5.00 -21.14
C ILE A 334 28.13 4.18 -21.80
N GLN A 335 27.70 4.54 -23.01
CA GLN A 335 26.72 3.77 -23.76
C GLN A 335 27.25 2.36 -24.08
N LYS A 336 28.49 2.25 -24.59
CA LYS A 336 29.14 0.95 -24.84
C LYS A 336 29.20 0.08 -23.58
N LEU A 337 29.49 0.69 -22.43
CA LEU A 337 29.52 -0.03 -21.16
C LEU A 337 28.13 -0.56 -20.77
N LEU A 338 27.05 0.19 -21.01
CA LEU A 338 25.68 -0.27 -20.77
C LEU A 338 25.25 -1.39 -21.69
N ASP A 339 25.56 -1.28 -22.98
CA ASP A 339 25.22 -2.30 -23.97
C ASP A 339 25.94 -3.62 -23.61
N ALA A 340 27.22 -3.55 -23.24
CA ALA A 340 27.99 -4.69 -22.76
C ALA A 340 27.45 -5.30 -21.46
N ILE A 341 26.94 -4.47 -20.54
CA ILE A 341 26.26 -4.96 -19.33
C ILE A 341 25.03 -5.77 -19.70
N ALA A 342 24.22 -5.31 -20.65
CA ALA A 342 22.99 -5.99 -21.08
C ALA A 342 23.26 -7.35 -21.74
N GLU A 343 24.37 -7.47 -22.49
CA GLU A 343 24.78 -8.71 -23.15
C GLU A 343 25.43 -9.73 -22.18
N THR A 344 26.11 -9.24 -21.14
CA THR A 344 26.81 -10.11 -20.19
C THR A 344 25.83 -10.78 -19.23
N LYS A 345 26.00 -12.08 -18.98
CA LYS A 345 25.22 -12.81 -17.97
C LYS A 345 25.73 -12.53 -16.55
N ILE A 346 24.92 -11.86 -15.75
CA ILE A 346 25.21 -11.48 -14.36
C ILE A 346 24.27 -12.26 -13.43
N ALA A 347 24.78 -12.67 -12.27
CA ALA A 347 23.99 -13.36 -11.26
C ALA A 347 22.93 -12.43 -10.66
N SER A 348 21.76 -12.97 -10.31
CA SER A 348 20.67 -12.19 -9.71
C SER A 348 21.11 -11.44 -8.44
N PRO A 349 20.55 -10.23 -8.19
CA PRO A 349 20.82 -9.46 -6.99
C PRO A 349 20.53 -10.26 -5.71
N PRO A 350 21.20 -9.93 -4.60
CA PRO A 350 20.90 -10.49 -3.29
C PRO A 350 19.43 -10.26 -2.91
N THR A 351 18.87 -11.19 -2.12
CA THR A 351 17.45 -11.15 -1.69
C THR A 351 17.29 -10.72 -0.23
N ASP A 352 18.40 -10.55 0.50
CA ASP A 352 18.46 -10.09 1.89
C ASP A 352 18.08 -8.61 2.06
N CYS A 353 17.92 -7.89 0.95
CA CYS A 353 17.34 -6.55 0.91
C CYS A 353 15.80 -6.52 0.95
N LEU A 354 15.16 -7.69 0.93
CA LEU A 354 13.71 -7.83 1.00
C LEU A 354 13.30 -8.35 2.38
N SER A 355 12.18 -7.83 2.85
CA SER A 355 11.48 -8.23 4.07
C SER A 355 10.01 -8.50 3.69
N PRO A 356 9.68 -9.68 3.12
CA PRO A 356 8.30 -10.07 2.86
C PRO A 356 7.50 -10.17 4.17
N ILE A 357 6.18 -10.36 4.10
CA ILE A 357 5.35 -10.62 5.28
C ILE A 357 5.57 -12.06 5.74
N GLY A 358 5.62 -13.03 4.82
CA GLY A 358 5.75 -14.45 5.10
C GLY A 358 4.41 -15.19 5.02
N GLU A 359 4.46 -16.47 4.61
CA GLU A 359 3.25 -17.27 4.35
C GLU A 359 2.36 -17.40 5.60
N ASP A 360 2.95 -17.69 6.76
CA ASP A 360 2.21 -17.86 8.02
C ASP A 360 1.62 -16.54 8.54
N LEU A 361 2.39 -15.45 8.45
CA LEU A 361 1.96 -14.12 8.89
C LEU A 361 0.87 -13.54 7.98
N VAL A 362 0.93 -13.76 6.67
CA VAL A 362 -0.18 -13.41 5.76
C VAL A 362 -1.45 -14.16 6.14
N MET A 363 -1.33 -15.44 6.52
CA MET A 363 -2.49 -16.23 6.96
C MET A 363 -3.04 -15.74 8.29
N ALA A 364 -2.18 -15.40 9.26
CA ALA A 364 -2.57 -14.83 10.54
C ALA A 364 -3.30 -13.49 10.38
N GLY A 365 -2.74 -12.58 9.57
CA GLY A 365 -3.37 -11.30 9.26
C GLY A 365 -4.75 -11.45 8.60
N LEU A 366 -4.89 -12.39 7.64
CA LEU A 366 -6.19 -12.67 7.02
C LEU A 366 -7.20 -13.23 8.01
N ARG A 367 -6.79 -14.12 8.93
CA ARG A 367 -7.69 -14.66 9.97
C ARG A 367 -8.15 -13.59 10.96
N SER A 368 -7.27 -12.65 11.30
CA SER A 368 -7.59 -11.55 12.22
C SER A 368 -8.54 -10.52 11.61
N GLY A 369 -8.43 -10.25 10.31
CA GLY A 369 -9.18 -9.17 9.66
C GLY A 369 -10.35 -9.61 8.78
N VAL A 370 -10.43 -10.89 8.43
CA VAL A 370 -11.47 -11.41 7.53
C VAL A 370 -12.03 -12.71 8.09
N GLU A 371 -13.32 -12.75 8.38
CA GLU A 371 -14.01 -13.97 8.82
C GLU A 371 -14.38 -14.86 7.63
N ALA A 372 -13.70 -16.00 7.52
CA ALA A 372 -13.87 -16.95 6.42
C ALA A 372 -13.69 -18.40 6.91
N GLU A 373 -14.17 -19.36 6.12
CA GLU A 373 -14.04 -20.79 6.43
C GLU A 373 -12.69 -21.37 6.02
N PHE A 374 -12.06 -20.80 4.98
CA PHE A 374 -10.84 -21.31 4.39
C PHE A 374 -9.84 -20.19 4.13
N TYR A 375 -8.59 -20.43 4.51
CA TYR A 375 -7.47 -19.52 4.29
C TYR A 375 -6.31 -20.28 3.64
N THR A 376 -5.65 -19.63 2.69
CA THR A 376 -4.37 -20.10 2.17
C THR A 376 -3.50 -18.91 1.82
N SER A 377 -2.20 -19.06 1.99
CA SER A 377 -1.18 -18.12 1.56
C SER A 377 -0.15 -18.85 0.69
N VAL A 378 0.61 -18.09 -0.11
CA VAL A 378 1.72 -18.56 -0.93
C VAL A 378 2.75 -17.43 -1.02
N THR A 379 3.99 -17.71 -0.64
CA THR A 379 5.13 -16.81 -0.84
C THR A 379 6.05 -17.38 -1.92
N ARG A 380 6.20 -16.65 -3.04
CA ARG A 380 7.07 -17.08 -4.15
C ARG A 380 8.54 -16.80 -3.87
N PRO A 381 9.48 -17.48 -4.54
CA PRO A 381 10.88 -17.06 -4.53
C PRO A 381 11.03 -15.65 -5.14
N ALA A 382 12.06 -14.91 -4.71
CA ALA A 382 12.34 -13.59 -5.26
C ALA A 382 12.68 -13.66 -6.76
N ALA A 383 12.15 -12.70 -7.51
CA ALA A 383 12.43 -12.46 -8.92
C ALA A 383 13.05 -11.07 -9.09
N VAL A 384 13.38 -10.71 -10.33
CA VAL A 384 14.09 -9.46 -10.63
C VAL A 384 13.41 -8.75 -11.77
N TYR A 385 13.20 -7.44 -11.65
CA TYR A 385 12.75 -6.59 -12.74
C TYR A 385 13.67 -5.37 -12.82
N ARG A 386 14.20 -5.05 -14.01
CA ARG A 386 15.16 -3.93 -14.19
C ARG A 386 16.24 -3.87 -13.10
N GLY A 387 16.86 -5.01 -12.77
CA GLY A 387 17.88 -5.10 -11.72
C GLY A 387 17.38 -4.97 -10.26
N ASN A 388 16.10 -4.73 -10.02
CA ASN A 388 15.52 -4.64 -8.68
C ASN A 388 14.93 -5.98 -8.26
N PRO A 389 15.37 -6.58 -7.15
CA PRO A 389 14.76 -7.78 -6.61
C PRO A 389 13.37 -7.46 -6.06
N PHE A 390 12.42 -8.36 -6.30
CA PHE A 390 11.07 -8.28 -5.77
C PHE A 390 10.53 -9.67 -5.43
N GLN A 391 9.57 -9.74 -4.52
CA GLN A 391 8.92 -10.97 -4.11
C GLN A 391 7.41 -10.76 -4.07
N ILE A 392 6.67 -11.78 -4.50
CA ILE A 392 5.21 -11.75 -4.53
C ILE A 392 4.64 -12.76 -3.54
N GLU A 393 3.67 -12.29 -2.76
CA GLU A 393 2.92 -13.09 -1.80
C GLU A 393 1.44 -12.97 -2.11
N VAL A 394 0.71 -14.08 -2.03
CA VAL A 394 -0.72 -14.14 -2.29
C VAL A 394 -1.41 -14.79 -1.10
N GLY A 395 -2.47 -14.17 -0.62
CA GLY A 395 -3.39 -14.75 0.36
C GLY A 395 -4.79 -14.86 -0.23
N ILE A 396 -5.52 -15.93 0.11
CA ILE A 396 -6.91 -16.15 -0.27
C ILE A 396 -7.69 -16.51 0.99
N ALA A 397 -8.79 -15.80 1.23
CA ALA A 397 -9.82 -16.16 2.21
C ALA A 397 -11.13 -16.46 1.47
N TYR A 398 -11.80 -17.56 1.82
CA TYR A 398 -13.00 -18.04 1.11
C TYR A 398 -14.07 -18.60 2.05
N GLY A 399 -15.34 -18.30 1.76
CA GLY A 399 -16.52 -18.78 2.51
C GLY A 399 -16.78 -17.98 3.79
N GLY A 400 -17.55 -18.55 4.72
CA GLY A 400 -17.91 -17.90 5.99
C GLY A 400 -18.96 -16.82 5.80
N GLU A 401 -18.79 -15.68 6.47
CA GLU A 401 -19.72 -14.54 6.41
C GLU A 401 -19.49 -13.65 5.18
N LEU A 402 -18.54 -14.00 4.31
CA LEU A 402 -18.27 -13.26 3.09
C LEU A 402 -19.46 -13.30 2.12
N PRO A 403 -19.77 -12.19 1.42
CA PRO A 403 -20.90 -12.12 0.51
C PRO A 403 -20.69 -13.03 -0.71
N GLY A 404 -21.62 -13.97 -0.92
CA GLY A 404 -21.52 -14.97 -1.97
C GLY A 404 -21.88 -14.48 -3.38
N ASP A 405 -22.71 -13.44 -3.47
CA ASP A 405 -23.25 -12.94 -4.74
C ASP A 405 -22.49 -11.71 -5.29
N GLU A 406 -21.50 -11.22 -4.54
CA GLU A 406 -20.70 -10.06 -4.90
C GLU A 406 -19.40 -10.43 -5.63
N LEU A 407 -18.77 -9.42 -6.24
CA LEU A 407 -17.43 -9.56 -6.78
C LEU A 407 -16.43 -9.70 -5.63
N GLY A 408 -15.47 -10.63 -5.77
CA GLY A 408 -14.45 -10.85 -4.77
C GLY A 408 -13.65 -9.58 -4.45
N LYS A 409 -13.35 -9.36 -3.16
CA LYS A 409 -12.57 -8.22 -2.68
C LYS A 409 -11.09 -8.45 -2.97
N VAL A 410 -10.43 -7.50 -3.62
CA VAL A 410 -8.98 -7.56 -3.88
C VAL A 410 -8.25 -6.55 -3.00
N MET A 411 -7.42 -7.04 -2.09
CA MET A 411 -6.54 -6.24 -1.24
C MET A 411 -5.16 -6.19 -1.87
N ARG A 412 -4.64 -4.99 -2.07
CA ARG A 412 -3.40 -4.75 -2.84
C ARG A 412 -2.39 -4.12 -1.91
N PHE A 413 -1.20 -4.71 -1.82
CA PHE A 413 -0.14 -4.22 -0.95
C PHE A 413 1.17 -4.07 -1.71
N ALA A 414 1.90 -3.01 -1.39
CA ALA A 414 3.27 -2.79 -1.82
C ALA A 414 4.12 -2.44 -0.59
N ASN A 415 5.17 -3.20 -0.32
CA ASN A 415 6.03 -3.04 0.86
C ASN A 415 5.22 -2.89 2.18
N ARG A 416 4.23 -3.77 2.39
CA ARG A 416 3.27 -3.76 3.52
C ARG A 416 2.34 -2.53 3.62
N VAL A 417 2.33 -1.65 2.61
CA VAL A 417 1.43 -0.50 2.54
C VAL A 417 0.20 -0.84 1.69
N PRO A 418 -1.03 -0.66 2.21
CA PRO A 418 -2.25 -0.84 1.43
C PRO A 418 -2.38 0.17 0.28
N LEU A 419 -2.81 -0.31 -0.89
CA LEU A 419 -3.08 0.49 -2.07
C LEU A 419 -4.60 0.57 -2.30
N LEU A 420 -5.22 1.70 -1.95
CA LEU A 420 -6.68 1.84 -2.01
C LEU A 420 -7.18 2.37 -3.35
N TYR A 421 -6.53 3.38 -3.94
CA TYR A 421 -7.02 4.02 -5.17
C TYR A 421 -6.44 3.42 -6.46
N GLN A 422 -7.04 3.76 -7.61
CA GLN A 422 -6.54 3.42 -8.95
C GLN A 422 -6.38 1.91 -9.20
N ALA A 423 -7.30 1.09 -8.68
CA ALA A 423 -7.28 -0.37 -8.88
C ALA A 423 -7.14 -0.77 -10.35
N SER A 424 -7.87 -0.13 -11.28
CA SER A 424 -7.83 -0.46 -12.71
C SER A 424 -6.47 -0.25 -13.38
N ALA A 425 -5.67 0.68 -12.87
CA ALA A 425 -4.32 0.96 -13.38
C ALA A 425 -3.23 0.08 -12.73
N CYS A 426 -3.61 -0.75 -11.74
CA CYS A 426 -2.66 -1.53 -10.96
C CYS A 426 -2.42 -2.91 -11.59
N ALA A 427 -1.15 -3.30 -11.68
CA ALA A 427 -0.71 -4.62 -12.13
C ALA A 427 -1.34 -5.76 -11.31
N ILE A 428 -1.51 -5.57 -10.00
CA ILE A 428 -2.14 -6.53 -9.11
C ILE A 428 -3.58 -6.84 -9.55
N HIS A 429 -4.38 -5.81 -9.78
CA HIS A 429 -5.78 -5.97 -10.19
C HIS A 429 -5.86 -6.63 -11.58
N LYS A 430 -4.98 -6.23 -12.51
CA LYS A 430 -4.87 -6.86 -13.84
C LYS A 430 -4.47 -8.34 -13.76
N ALA A 431 -3.58 -8.71 -12.84
CA ALA A 431 -3.17 -10.10 -12.64
C ALA A 431 -4.33 -10.97 -12.12
N VAL A 432 -5.11 -10.46 -11.16
CA VAL A 432 -6.32 -11.14 -10.67
C VAL A 432 -7.37 -11.25 -11.79
N LEU A 433 -7.64 -10.16 -12.49
CA LEU A 433 -8.63 -10.09 -13.56
C LEU A 433 -8.32 -11.05 -14.72
N SER A 434 -7.04 -11.15 -15.10
CA SER A 434 -6.57 -12.00 -16.20
C SER A 434 -6.36 -13.47 -15.81
N SER A 435 -6.56 -13.83 -14.54
CA SER A 435 -6.50 -15.21 -14.07
C SER A 435 -7.83 -15.94 -14.34
N ASN A 436 -7.76 -17.21 -14.74
CA ASN A 436 -8.95 -18.00 -15.06
C ASN A 436 -9.56 -18.62 -13.79
N TRP A 437 -10.41 -17.89 -13.08
CA TRP A 437 -10.98 -18.36 -11.81
C TRP A 437 -12.01 -19.48 -11.99
N ARG A 438 -12.59 -19.61 -13.18
CA ARG A 438 -13.51 -20.71 -13.52
C ARG A 438 -12.84 -22.08 -13.40
N SER A 439 -11.56 -22.18 -13.76
CA SER A 439 -10.83 -23.44 -13.57
C SER A 439 -10.66 -23.82 -12.09
N TYR A 440 -10.76 -22.85 -11.16
CA TYR A 440 -10.63 -23.09 -9.73
C TYR A 440 -11.98 -23.30 -9.01
N GLY A 441 -13.10 -23.35 -9.75
CA GLY A 441 -14.42 -23.61 -9.18
C GLY A 441 -15.19 -22.35 -8.77
N LEU A 442 -14.76 -21.17 -9.23
CA LEU A 442 -15.47 -19.90 -9.00
C LEU A 442 -16.22 -19.46 -10.26
N GLN A 443 -17.25 -18.64 -10.08
CA GLN A 443 -17.90 -17.96 -11.18
C GLN A 443 -17.10 -16.70 -11.55
N GLN A 444 -17.09 -16.34 -12.83
CA GLN A 444 -16.44 -15.12 -13.30
C GLN A 444 -17.15 -14.69 -14.58
N SER A 445 -17.42 -13.41 -14.75
CA SER A 445 -17.91 -12.83 -16.01
C SER A 445 -16.74 -12.32 -16.86
N ARG A 446 -16.93 -12.18 -18.17
CA ARG A 446 -15.84 -11.72 -19.06
C ARG A 446 -15.44 -10.29 -18.68
N GLY A 447 -14.15 -10.10 -18.36
CA GLY A 447 -13.64 -8.77 -17.98
C GLY A 447 -14.05 -8.31 -16.57
N ALA A 448 -14.55 -9.22 -15.72
CA ALA A 448 -14.85 -8.93 -14.33
C ALA A 448 -14.00 -9.79 -13.37
N LEU A 449 -13.91 -9.35 -12.12
CA LEU A 449 -13.37 -10.15 -11.02
C LEU A 449 -14.23 -11.42 -10.82
N PRO A 450 -13.68 -12.47 -10.18
CA PRO A 450 -14.48 -13.63 -9.80
C PRO A 450 -15.62 -13.22 -8.86
N THR A 451 -16.78 -13.86 -9.01
CA THR A 451 -17.94 -13.72 -8.13
C THR A 451 -17.93 -14.84 -7.11
N GLY A 452 -18.14 -14.50 -5.85
CA GLY A 452 -18.14 -15.45 -4.74
C GLY A 452 -17.66 -14.85 -3.42
N PRO A 453 -17.81 -15.62 -2.32
CA PRO A 453 -17.39 -15.21 -0.98
C PRO A 453 -15.86 -15.29 -0.88
N LEU A 454 -15.17 -14.31 -1.48
CA LEU A 454 -13.75 -14.39 -1.78
C LEU A 454 -13.04 -13.07 -1.48
N VAL A 455 -11.96 -13.16 -0.72
CA VAL A 455 -10.97 -12.08 -0.57
C VAL A 455 -9.62 -12.56 -1.09
N ILE A 456 -9.00 -11.77 -1.96
CA ILE A 456 -7.67 -12.02 -2.52
C ILE A 456 -6.73 -10.92 -2.06
N LEU A 457 -5.72 -11.27 -1.29
CA LEU A 457 -4.62 -10.42 -0.91
C LEU A 457 -3.44 -10.67 -1.84
N ILE A 458 -2.85 -9.61 -2.40
CA ILE A 458 -1.56 -9.71 -3.09
C ILE A 458 -0.62 -8.65 -2.54
N HIS A 459 0.56 -9.09 -2.11
CA HIS A 459 1.64 -8.25 -1.63
C HIS A 459 2.85 -8.33 -2.57
N MET A 460 3.40 -7.18 -2.92
CA MET A 460 4.69 -7.05 -3.59
C MET A 460 5.70 -6.40 -2.64
N ALA A 461 6.71 -7.16 -2.25
CA ALA A 461 7.90 -6.65 -1.55
C ALA A 461 8.99 -6.34 -2.58
N SER A 462 9.56 -5.13 -2.54
CA SER A 462 10.65 -4.73 -3.43
C SER A 462 11.43 -3.57 -2.84
N VAL A 463 12.72 -3.50 -3.16
CA VAL A 463 13.57 -2.34 -2.82
C VAL A 463 13.02 -1.07 -3.46
N TRP A 464 12.60 -1.18 -4.71
CA TRP A 464 11.93 -0.13 -5.44
C TRP A 464 10.63 -0.71 -5.97
N VAL A 465 9.49 -0.12 -5.64
CA VAL A 465 8.20 -0.50 -6.23
C VAL A 465 7.94 0.42 -7.41
N PRO A 466 7.64 -0.10 -8.61
CA PRO A 466 7.42 0.74 -9.77
C PRO A 466 6.00 1.29 -9.72
N PHE A 467 5.81 2.45 -9.09
CA PHE A 467 4.51 3.11 -9.03
C PHE A 467 4.17 3.82 -10.35
N THR A 468 2.88 3.91 -10.69
CA THR A 468 2.39 4.66 -11.87
C THR A 468 2.42 6.17 -11.66
N SER A 469 2.43 6.62 -10.40
CA SER A 469 2.45 8.02 -10.01
C SER A 469 3.16 8.21 -8.67
N GLU A 470 3.54 9.44 -8.35
CA GLU A 470 4.20 9.80 -7.09
C GLU A 470 3.30 9.66 -5.86
N SER A 471 1.98 9.56 -6.06
CA SER A 471 1.02 9.27 -4.98
C SER A 471 1.03 7.80 -4.53
N LYS A 472 1.79 6.93 -5.22
CA LYS A 472 1.99 5.51 -4.87
C LYS A 472 0.70 4.68 -4.75
N GLU A 473 -0.25 4.87 -5.65
CA GLU A 473 -1.58 4.22 -5.57
C GLU A 473 -1.68 2.90 -6.36
N ALA A 474 -0.82 2.72 -7.36
CA ALA A 474 -0.88 1.57 -8.26
C ALA A 474 0.52 1.15 -8.71
N VAL A 475 0.71 -0.16 -8.79
CA VAL A 475 1.94 -0.78 -9.33
C VAL A 475 1.82 -0.82 -10.86
N ALA A 476 2.86 -0.37 -11.55
CA ALA A 476 2.94 -0.32 -13.00
C ALA A 476 3.03 -1.72 -13.65
N HIS A 477 2.62 -1.80 -14.91
CA HIS A 477 2.52 -3.06 -15.65
C HIS A 477 3.85 -3.48 -16.27
N TYR A 478 4.66 -4.22 -15.51
CA TYR A 478 5.85 -4.91 -16.05
C TYR A 478 5.54 -6.40 -16.33
N PRO A 479 5.96 -6.95 -17.49
CA PRO A 479 5.73 -8.35 -17.83
C PRO A 479 6.24 -9.34 -16.78
N GLU A 480 7.41 -9.08 -16.20
CA GLU A 480 8.07 -9.90 -15.17
C GLU A 480 7.24 -9.94 -13.90
N ILE A 481 6.75 -8.78 -13.46
CA ILE A 481 5.92 -8.64 -12.25
C ILE A 481 4.58 -9.35 -12.44
N ILE A 482 3.89 -9.10 -13.57
CA ILE A 482 2.59 -9.72 -13.87
C ILE A 482 2.73 -11.24 -13.99
N LYS A 483 3.82 -11.73 -14.59
CA LYS A 483 4.10 -13.16 -14.70
C LYS A 483 4.19 -13.81 -13.31
N GLU A 484 5.01 -13.26 -12.41
CA GLU A 484 5.15 -13.82 -11.06
C GLU A 484 3.85 -13.72 -10.24
N MET A 485 3.10 -12.61 -10.35
CA MET A 485 1.77 -12.50 -9.73
C MET A 485 0.81 -13.59 -10.21
N ARG A 486 0.80 -13.90 -11.51
CA ARG A 486 -0.05 -14.97 -12.07
C ARG A 486 0.39 -16.34 -11.57
N LEU A 487 1.69 -16.62 -11.47
CA LEU A 487 2.19 -17.89 -10.94
C LEU A 487 1.79 -18.08 -9.47
N ALA A 488 1.93 -17.04 -8.64
CA ALA A 488 1.48 -17.06 -7.25
C ALA A 488 -0.03 -17.32 -7.13
N LEU A 489 -0.84 -16.61 -7.93
CA LEU A 489 -2.30 -16.79 -7.99
C LEU A 489 -2.71 -18.19 -8.45
N GLN A 490 -2.00 -18.78 -9.40
CA GLN A 490 -2.28 -20.15 -9.86
C GLN A 490 -2.02 -21.16 -8.74
N GLU A 491 -0.95 -20.98 -7.98
CA GLU A 491 -0.62 -21.87 -6.87
C GLU A 491 -1.66 -21.79 -5.75
N ALA A 492 -2.03 -20.58 -5.32
CA ALA A 492 -3.09 -20.37 -4.34
C ALA A 492 -4.46 -20.86 -4.86
N GLY A 493 -4.76 -20.63 -6.14
CA GLY A 493 -5.98 -21.08 -6.80
C GLY A 493 -6.15 -22.60 -6.82
N ARG A 494 -5.05 -23.37 -7.00
CA ARG A 494 -5.08 -24.84 -6.88
C ARG A 494 -5.40 -25.31 -5.45
N ARG A 495 -4.91 -24.61 -4.43
CA ARG A 495 -5.23 -24.89 -3.01
C ARG A 495 -6.71 -24.64 -2.74
N LEU A 496 -7.23 -23.49 -3.20
CA LEU A 496 -8.66 -23.16 -3.12
C LEU A 496 -9.55 -24.18 -3.84
N GLN A 497 -9.19 -24.58 -5.07
CA GLN A 497 -9.96 -25.54 -5.85
C GLN A 497 -10.14 -26.88 -5.13
N ARG A 498 -9.09 -27.36 -4.43
CA ARG A 498 -9.18 -28.59 -3.63
C ARG A 498 -10.21 -28.46 -2.51
N HIS A 499 -10.26 -27.31 -1.84
CA HIS A 499 -11.24 -27.02 -0.80
C HIS A 499 -12.67 -26.98 -1.37
N ILE A 500 -12.91 -26.22 -2.44
CA ILE A 500 -14.25 -26.10 -3.08
C ILE A 500 -14.74 -27.48 -3.56
N ARG A 501 -13.89 -28.27 -4.20
CA ARG A 501 -14.24 -29.63 -4.65
C ARG A 501 -14.51 -30.59 -3.51
N ARG A 502 -13.84 -30.43 -2.36
CA ARG A 502 -14.13 -31.22 -1.15
C ARG A 502 -15.52 -30.86 -0.62
N ARG A 503 -15.82 -29.57 -0.45
CA ARG A 503 -17.13 -29.09 0.03
C ARG A 503 -18.28 -29.48 -0.90
N ALA A 504 -18.09 -29.40 -2.22
CA ALA A 504 -19.08 -29.83 -3.20
C ALA A 504 -19.38 -31.34 -3.09
N ARG A 505 -18.34 -32.18 -2.94
CA ARG A 505 -18.51 -33.63 -2.75
C ARG A 505 -19.25 -33.95 -1.45
N GLU A 506 -18.92 -33.27 -0.36
CA GLU A 506 -19.60 -33.43 0.94
C GLU A 506 -21.08 -33.05 0.85
N LYS A 507 -21.39 -31.93 0.17
CA LYS A 507 -22.77 -31.47 -0.05
C LYS A 507 -23.57 -32.44 -0.93
N ASP A 508 -22.98 -32.92 -2.02
CA ASP A 508 -23.63 -33.88 -2.91
C ASP A 508 -23.88 -35.22 -2.20
N ALA A 509 -22.93 -35.69 -1.38
CA ALA A 509 -23.11 -36.88 -0.56
C ALA A 509 -24.24 -36.70 0.47
N ALA A 510 -24.28 -35.56 1.17
CA ALA A 510 -25.37 -35.24 2.11
C ALA A 510 -26.74 -35.14 1.41
N LYS A 511 -26.78 -34.56 0.20
CA LYS A 511 -28.02 -34.49 -0.60
C LYS A 511 -28.50 -35.87 -1.03
N LYS A 512 -27.59 -36.73 -1.49
CA LYS A 512 -27.90 -38.14 -1.83
C LYS A 512 -28.41 -38.91 -0.62
N GLN A 513 -27.79 -38.76 0.55
CA GLN A 513 -28.28 -39.32 1.80
C GLN A 513 -29.71 -38.86 2.10
N GLY A 514 -29.96 -37.54 2.05
CA GLY A 514 -31.29 -36.99 2.31
C GLY A 514 -32.35 -37.52 1.34
N TYR A 515 -31.99 -37.81 0.09
CA TYR A 515 -32.88 -38.48 -0.84
C TYR A 515 -33.11 -39.94 -0.47
N ILE A 516 -32.04 -40.73 -0.27
CA ILE A 516 -32.18 -42.16 0.04
C ILE A 516 -33.00 -42.35 1.32
N GLN A 517 -32.75 -41.55 2.37
CA GLN A 517 -33.51 -41.61 3.62
C GLN A 517 -35.00 -41.32 3.43
N LYS A 518 -35.36 -40.43 2.50
CA LYS A 518 -36.77 -40.19 2.13
C LYS A 518 -37.37 -41.35 1.34
N TYR A 519 -36.58 -42.07 0.54
CA TYR A 519 -37.05 -43.19 -0.28
C TYR A 519 -37.10 -44.53 0.45
N ILE A 520 -36.31 -44.73 1.51
CA ILE A 520 -36.27 -45.99 2.28
C ILE A 520 -37.68 -46.45 2.73
N PRO A 521 -38.54 -45.60 3.31
CA PRO A 521 -39.89 -46.01 3.70
C PRO A 521 -40.75 -46.45 2.51
N HIS A 522 -40.63 -45.77 1.36
CA HIS A 522 -41.36 -46.13 0.15
C HIS A 522 -40.89 -47.45 -0.45
N ILE A 523 -39.59 -47.75 -0.38
CA ILE A 523 -39.02 -49.04 -0.78
C ILE A 523 -39.54 -50.14 0.16
N GLY A 524 -39.60 -49.89 1.47
CA GLY A 524 -40.20 -50.79 2.44
C GLY A 524 -41.66 -51.12 2.12
N ASN A 525 -42.48 -50.11 1.80
CA ASN A 525 -43.87 -50.30 1.41
C ASN A 525 -44.02 -51.13 0.12
N ALA A 526 -43.21 -50.81 -0.90
CA ALA A 526 -43.25 -51.54 -2.17
C ALA A 526 -42.82 -53.01 -2.01
N LEU A 527 -41.81 -53.28 -1.19
CA LEU A 527 -41.39 -54.65 -0.87
C LEU A 527 -42.46 -55.40 -0.07
N GLN A 528 -43.14 -54.70 0.85
CA GLN A 528 -44.27 -55.26 1.59
C GLN A 528 -45.40 -55.72 0.65
N GLU A 529 -45.75 -54.89 -0.34
CA GLU A 529 -46.78 -55.21 -1.34
C GLU A 529 -46.37 -56.34 -2.28
N ILE A 530 -45.14 -56.33 -2.79
CA ILE A 530 -44.66 -57.32 -3.79
C ILE A 530 -44.46 -58.71 -3.16
N LEU A 531 -43.88 -58.76 -1.96
CA LEU A 531 -43.51 -60.00 -1.29
C LEU A 531 -44.56 -60.43 -0.25
N THR A 532 -45.65 -59.68 -0.09
CA THR A 532 -46.72 -59.94 0.90
C THR A 532 -46.18 -60.11 2.33
N LEU A 533 -45.28 -59.21 2.73
CA LEU A 533 -44.61 -59.24 4.04
C LEU A 533 -45.48 -58.68 5.16
N GLY A 534 -45.24 -59.11 6.40
CA GLY A 534 -45.87 -58.53 7.59
C GLY A 534 -45.28 -57.17 7.97
N ASP A 535 -46.01 -56.39 8.78
CA ASP A 535 -45.55 -55.05 9.22
C ASP A 535 -44.21 -55.10 9.99
N ALA A 536 -43.97 -56.16 10.76
CA ALA A 536 -42.72 -56.35 11.49
C ALA A 536 -41.51 -56.56 10.56
N GLU A 537 -41.68 -57.33 9.49
CA GLU A 537 -40.62 -57.60 8.50
C GLU A 537 -40.31 -56.36 7.66
N ARG A 538 -41.32 -55.54 7.37
CA ARG A 538 -41.12 -54.23 6.73
C ARG A 538 -40.24 -53.31 7.59
N GLU A 539 -40.54 -53.18 8.87
CA GLU A 539 -39.76 -52.32 9.78
C GLU A 539 -38.33 -52.84 9.94
N GLU A 540 -38.13 -54.16 9.94
CA GLU A 540 -36.80 -54.78 9.94
C GLU A 540 -36.01 -54.46 8.65
N ILE A 541 -36.65 -54.50 7.48
CA ILE A 541 -36.05 -54.13 6.19
C ILE A 541 -35.68 -52.64 6.16
N ILE A 542 -36.58 -51.76 6.61
CA ILE A 542 -36.34 -50.32 6.71
C ILE A 542 -35.14 -50.03 7.62
N THR A 543 -35.08 -50.70 8.78
CA THR A 543 -33.98 -50.58 9.73
C THR A 543 -32.68 -51.05 9.10
N THR A 544 -32.68 -52.21 8.44
CA THR A 544 -31.51 -52.79 7.76
C THR A 544 -30.99 -51.89 6.64
N LEU A 545 -31.88 -51.32 5.82
CA LEU A 545 -31.51 -50.39 4.74
C LEU A 545 -30.93 -49.09 5.29
N THR A 546 -31.47 -48.59 6.40
CA THR A 546 -30.96 -47.41 7.11
C THR A 546 -29.57 -47.67 7.68
N ASP A 547 -29.39 -48.81 8.37
CA ASP A 547 -28.11 -49.26 8.92
C ASP A 547 -27.04 -49.43 7.84
N THR A 548 -27.42 -50.00 6.69
CA THR A 548 -26.52 -50.20 5.55
C THR A 548 -26.06 -48.86 4.97
N LEU A 549 -26.98 -47.90 4.86
CA LEU A 549 -26.66 -46.54 4.43
C LEU A 549 -25.69 -45.86 5.40
N GLU A 550 -25.88 -46.02 6.71
CA GLU A 550 -24.97 -45.45 7.72
C GLU A 550 -23.58 -46.10 7.73
N ARG A 551 -23.50 -47.43 7.56
CA ARG A 551 -22.22 -48.18 7.52
C ARG A 551 -21.39 -47.85 6.29
N SER A 552 -22.02 -47.57 5.15
CA SER A 552 -21.32 -47.21 3.91
C SER A 552 -20.47 -45.92 4.01
N ARG A 553 -20.51 -45.22 5.14
CA ARG A 553 -19.88 -43.92 5.38
C ARG A 553 -18.79 -43.88 6.46
N LYS A 554 -18.54 -44.98 7.18
CA LYS A 554 -17.40 -45.08 8.14
C LYS A 554 -16.05 -45.41 7.47
N LEU A 555 -16.04 -45.53 6.14
CA LEU A 555 -14.87 -45.65 5.27
C LEU A 555 -14.66 -44.33 4.53
#